data_AF-A0A0R2MUT0-F1
#
_entry.id   AF-A0A0R2MUT0-F1
#
_cell.length_a   1.000
_cell.length_b   1.000
_cell.length_c   1.000
_cell.angle_alpha   90.00
_cell.angle_beta   90.00
_cell.angle_gamma   90.00
#
_symmetry.space_group_name_H-M   'P 1'
#
loop_
_entity.id
_entity.type
_entity.pdbx_description
1 polymer ?
#
loop_
_entity_poly.entity_id
_entity_poly.type
_entity_poly.pdbx_seq_one_letter_code
_entity_poly.pdbx_strand_id
1 'polypeptide(L)'
;MAKQEAVSMQMDGALEAKVEAYCEFHDIKRETLLKSAMAEFLKEHDPELDQLMNGYVEMAQLNAEICQEFSACESEAYSHIR
;
A
#
# COMPACT_ATOMS: atom_id res chain seq x y z
N MET A 1 -2.78 -13.92 -7.23
CA MET A 1 -3.69 -13.79 -6.08
C MET A 1 -3.03 -12.85 -5.09
N ALA A 2 -3.71 -11.76 -4.68
CA ALA A 2 -3.17 -10.86 -3.66
C ALA A 2 -3.03 -11.62 -2.34
N LYS A 3 -1.87 -11.50 -1.69
CA LYS A 3 -1.61 -12.11 -0.39
C LYS A 3 -2.47 -11.39 0.64
N GLN A 4 -3.44 -12.07 1.24
CA GLN A 4 -4.20 -11.53 2.36
C GLN A 4 -3.35 -11.71 3.63
N GLU A 5 -2.96 -10.60 4.24
CA GLU A 5 -2.31 -10.61 5.55
C GLU A 5 -3.35 -10.32 6.64
N ALA A 6 -3.40 -11.20 7.64
CA ALA A 6 -4.25 -11.01 8.81
C ALA A 6 -3.49 -10.15 9.82
N VAL A 7 -4.09 -9.03 10.24
CA VAL A 7 -3.52 -8.14 11.25
C VAL A 7 -4.36 -8.25 12.53
N SER A 8 -3.69 -8.55 13.64
CA SER A 8 -4.28 -8.49 14.98
C SER A 8 -3.85 -7.19 15.65
N MET A 9 -4.80 -6.44 16.19
CA MET A 9 -4.56 -5.17 16.87
C MET A 9 -5.21 -5.21 18.24
N GLN A 10 -4.51 -4.73 19.27
CA GLN A 10 -5.13 -4.51 20.58
C GLN A 10 -5.67 -3.10 20.65
N MET A 11 -6.90 -2.98 21.13
CA MET A 11 -7.58 -1.72 21.38
C MET A 11 -7.75 -1.57 22.89
N ASP A 12 -7.67 -0.35 23.41
CA ASP A 12 -8.13 -0.12 24.77
C ASP A 12 -9.66 -0.32 24.85
N GLY A 13 -10.17 -0.64 26.03
CA GLY A 13 -11.58 -0.97 26.22
C GLY A 13 -12.53 0.19 25.92
N ALA A 14 -12.07 1.45 26.02
CA ALA A 14 -12.92 2.61 25.72
C ALA A 14 -13.10 2.77 24.21
N LEU A 15 -12.03 2.60 23.45
CA LEU A 15 -12.04 2.63 22.00
C LEU A 15 -12.83 1.44 21.42
N GLU A 16 -12.66 0.24 21.99
CA GLU A 16 -13.42 -0.94 21.58
C GLU A 16 -14.93 -0.73 21.76
N ALA A 17 -15.36 -0.29 22.95
CA ALA A 17 -16.77 -0.02 23.23
C ALA A 17 -17.36 1.04 22.29
N LYS A 18 -16.59 2.08 21.95
CA LYS A 18 -17.03 3.11 21.02
C LYS A 18 -17.17 2.58 19.59
N VAL A 19 -16.22 1.75 19.14
CA VAL A 19 -16.27 1.10 17.83
C VAL A 19 -17.46 0.15 17.72
N GLU A 20 -17.74 -0.63 18.75
CA GLU A 20 -18.90 -1.51 18.81
C GLU A 20 -20.20 -0.73 18.71
N ALA A 21 -20.41 0.26 19.58
CA ALA A 21 -21.61 1.09 19.56
C ALA A 21 -21.82 1.79 18.22
N TYR A 22 -20.75 2.28 17.59
CA TYR A 22 -20.82 2.90 16.26
C TYR A 22 -21.23 1.89 15.18
N CYS A 23 -20.63 0.71 15.19
CA CYS A 23 -20.95 -0.34 14.23
C CYS A 23 -22.41 -0.81 14.36
N GLU A 24 -22.89 -0.99 15.58
CA GLU A 24 -24.27 -1.38 15.87
C GLU A 24 -25.27 -0.30 15.44
N PHE A 25 -24.99 0.97 15.76
CA PHE A 25 -25.89 2.07 15.44
C PHE A 25 -26.02 2.32 13.93
N HIS A 26 -24.93 2.13 13.18
CA HIS A 26 -24.89 2.37 11.73
C HIS A 26 -25.06 1.12 10.87
N ASP A 27 -25.27 -0.06 11.47
CA ASP A 27 -25.33 -1.36 10.79
C ASP A 27 -24.14 -1.59 9.83
N ILE A 28 -22.93 -1.28 10.30
CA ILE A 28 -21.68 -1.49 9.55
C ILE A 28 -20.84 -2.57 10.21
N LYS A 29 -20.10 -3.32 9.38
CA LYS A 29 -19.15 -4.32 9.89
C LYS A 29 -17.90 -3.62 10.44
N ARG A 30 -17.39 -4.13 11.57
CA ARG A 30 -16.12 -3.69 12.17
C ARG A 30 -14.97 -3.66 11.14
N GLU A 31 -14.87 -4.70 10.32
CA GLU A 31 -13.85 -4.78 9.25
C GLU A 31 -13.97 -3.62 8.25
N THR A 32 -15.19 -3.24 7.87
CA THR A 32 -15.43 -2.12 6.95
C THR A 32 -15.00 -0.80 7.58
N LEU A 33 -15.35 -0.57 8.85
CA LEU A 33 -14.92 0.62 9.57
C LEU A 33 -13.39 0.73 9.64
N LEU A 34 -12.72 -0.35 10.06
CA LEU A 34 -11.26 -0.36 10.23
C LEU A 34 -10.54 -0.16 8.89
N LYS A 35 -11.00 -0.81 7.81
CA LYS A 35 -10.44 -0.59 6.47
C LYS A 35 -10.60 0.85 6.00
N SER A 36 -11.79 1.42 6.19
CA SER A 36 -12.06 2.82 5.82
C SER A 36 -11.20 3.79 6.63
N ALA A 37 -11.11 3.60 7.95
CA ALA A 37 -10.30 4.44 8.82
C ALA A 37 -8.81 4.37 8.46
N MET A 38 -8.28 3.18 8.17
CA MET A 38 -6.89 3.03 7.71
C MET A 38 -6.65 3.73 6.36
N ALA A 39 -7.56 3.56 5.40
CA ALA A 39 -7.44 4.20 4.09
C ALA A 39 -7.50 5.73 4.20
N GLU A 40 -8.41 6.26 5.01
CA GLU A 40 -8.55 7.70 5.26
C GLU A 40 -7.30 8.26 5.96
N PHE A 41 -6.80 7.56 6.98
CA PHE A 41 -5.58 7.95 7.68
C PHE A 41 -4.37 8.02 6.74
N LEU A 42 -4.14 7.00 5.91
CA LEU A 42 -3.03 6.97 4.96
C LEU A 42 -3.13 8.11 3.94
N LYS A 43 -4.34 8.35 3.41
CA LYS A 43 -4.59 9.42 2.45
C LYS A 43 -4.35 10.81 3.04
N GLU A 44 -4.72 11.02 4.30
CA GLU A 44 -4.55 12.31 4.98
C GLU A 44 -3.07 12.57 5.35
N HIS A 45 -2.36 11.53 5.78
CA HIS A 45 -1.04 11.69 6.38
C HIS A 45 0.14 11.42 5.44
N ASP A 46 -0.05 10.76 4.30
CA ASP A 46 1.03 10.49 3.36
C ASP A 46 0.60 10.57 1.88
N PRO A 47 0.14 11.74 1.42
CA PRO A 47 -0.23 11.93 0.02
C PRO A 47 0.97 11.78 -0.94
N GLU A 48 2.20 11.96 -0.44
CA GLU A 48 3.43 11.78 -1.22
C GLU A 48 3.67 10.30 -1.52
N LEU A 49 3.40 9.39 -0.57
CA LEU A 49 3.48 7.95 -0.82
C LEU A 49 2.50 7.49 -1.90
N ASP A 50 1.25 7.99 -1.87
CA ASP A 50 0.26 7.69 -2.91
C ASP A 50 0.73 8.19 -4.27
N GLN A 51 1.27 9.41 -4.34
CA GLN A 51 1.83 9.96 -5.58
C GLN A 51 3.02 9.14 -6.09
N LEU A 52 3.92 8.72 -5.21
CA LEU A 52 5.07 7.89 -5.53
C LEU A 52 4.63 6.53 -6.10
N MET A 53 3.71 5.86 -5.40
CA MET A 53 3.17 4.57 -5.84
C MET A 53 2.50 4.68 -7.20
N ASN A 54 1.64 5.69 -7.38
CA ASN A 54 0.93 5.90 -8.65
C ASN A 54 1.90 6.23 -9.77
N GLY A 55 2.89 7.10 -9.54
CA GLY A 55 3.92 7.44 -10.52
C GLY A 55 4.72 6.22 -10.99
N TYR A 56 5.08 5.32 -10.08
CA TYR A 56 5.75 4.07 -10.46
C TYR A 56 4.85 3.13 -11.28
N VAL A 57 3.57 3.05 -10.95
CA VAL A 57 2.61 2.24 -11.72
C VAL A 57 2.41 2.81 -13.12
N GLU A 58 2.23 4.12 -13.25
CA GLU A 58 2.06 4.80 -14.53
C GLU A 58 3.31 4.65 -15.42
N MET A 59 4.51 4.73 -14.82
CA MET A 59 5.77 4.61 -15.54
C MET A 59 6.26 3.16 -15.70
N ALA A 60 5.55 2.16 -15.16
CA ALA A 60 6.03 0.78 -15.08
C ALA A 60 6.45 0.21 -16.45
N GLN A 61 5.63 0.44 -17.48
CA GLN A 61 5.90 -0.06 -18.83
C GLN A 61 7.12 0.63 -19.46
N LEU A 62 7.19 1.96 -19.38
CA LEU A 62 8.31 2.73 -19.91
C LEU A 62 9.62 2.36 -19.23
N ASN A 63 9.60 2.25 -17.90
CA ASN A 63 10.77 1.84 -17.13
C ASN A 63 11.22 0.42 -17.53
N ALA A 64 10.29 -0.50 -17.80
CA ALA A 64 10.64 -1.84 -18.27
C ALA A 64 11.29 -1.83 -19.65
N GLU A 65 10.78 -1.02 -20.58
CA GLU A 65 11.35 -0.86 -21.93
C GLU A 65 12.78 -0.30 -21.87
N ILE A 66 13.00 0.76 -21.09
CA ILE A 66 14.34 1.35 -20.88
C ILE A 66 15.28 0.30 -20.29
N CYS A 67 14.88 -0.40 -19.23
CA CYS A 67 15.71 -1.45 -18.64
C CYS A 67 16.08 -2.54 -19.65
N GLN A 68 15.16 -2.90 -20.55
CA GLN A 68 15.41 -3.89 -21.59
C GLN A 68 16.38 -3.37 -22.66
N GLU A 69 16.27 -2.11 -23.08
CA GLU A 69 17.16 -1.52 -24.08
C GLU A 69 18.61 -1.43 -23.59
N PHE A 70 18.83 -1.13 -22.31
CA PHE A 70 20.16 -0.94 -21.74
C PHE A 70 20.79 -2.19 -21.12
N SER A 71 20.05 -3.31 -21.02
CA SER A 71 20.54 -4.52 -20.34
C SER A 71 21.82 -5.09 -20.97
N ALA A 72 21.98 -4.95 -22.30
CA ALA A 72 23.17 -5.42 -23.01
C ALA A 72 24.42 -4.60 -22.65
N CYS A 73 24.28 -3.26 -22.59
CA CYS A 73 25.36 -2.35 -22.20
C CYS A 73 25.79 -2.58 -20.75
N GLU A 74 24.84 -2.79 -19.84
CA GLU A 74 25.13 -3.15 -18.45
C GLU A 74 25.91 -4.47 -18.37
N SER A 75 25.49 -5.49 -19.12
CA SER A 75 26.18 -6.79 -19.13
C SER A 75 27.61 -6.70 -19.66
N GLU A 76 27.86 -5.88 -20.68
CA GLU A 76 29.20 -5.62 -21.20
C GLU A 76 30.06 -4.93 -20.15
N ALA A 77 29.55 -3.86 -19.54
CA ALA A 77 30.26 -3.13 -18.48
C ALA A 77 30.60 -4.04 -17.29
N TYR A 78 29.68 -4.89 -16.83
CA TYR A 78 29.93 -5.86 -15.76
C TYR A 78 31.01 -6.89 -16.13
N SER A 79 31.15 -7.24 -17.41
CA SER A 79 32.19 -8.16 -17.88
C SER A 79 33.60 -7.58 -17.76
N HIS A 80 33.74 -6.25 -17.71
CA HIS A 80 35.03 -5.55 -17.60
C HIS A 80 35.42 -5.17 -16.17
N ILE A 81 34.51 -5.36 -15.19
CA ILE A 81 34.76 -5.11 -13.77
C ILE A 81 35.15 -6.40 -13.01
N ARG A 82 35.00 -7.58 -13.65
CA ARG A 82 35.39 -8.88 -13.08
C ARG A 82 36.81 -9.30 -13.42
#